data_AF-A0A8T1V8Q8-F1
#
_entry.id   AF-A0A8T1V8Q8-F1
#
_cell.length_a   1.000
_cell.length_b   1.000
_cell.length_c   1.000
_cell.angle_alpha   90.00
_cell.angle_beta   90.00
_cell.angle_gamma   90.00
#
_symmetry.space_group_name_H-M   'P 1'
#
loop_
_entity.id
_entity.type
_entity.pdbx_description
1 polymer ?
#
loop_
_entity_poly.entity_id
_entity_poly.type
_entity_poly.pdbx_seq_one_letter_code
_entity_poly.pdbx_strand_id
1 'polypeptide(L)'
;MYYGTRGRRASPRPSLGSVGDVSAEPIPVSTAVPPPSQTYTRPCRFGPRRALPLQEAPRSSLRNSRPRAKTLDDSKMSLTTRLALLAALSLLAASAAAQSGSGSSVSCLASQYLDTDTNECVDYKNQGVKAGTDFDTALDSGNTAWMLAASALVMIMTPGVAFFYAGLAGEDMASNTMMMSFVSMALVSIQFWAFGYSAAFGSHGVFGWAGYNNVREVPSGTYGTGIPHILFAFFQTQFAMITPALLSGGIVGRMKFGSFVLFILLWTSLVYDPLAHWMWSFKLDDSWEITAMGWEGKMGSLDFAGGTVIHISSGFGALAAALMVGKRYNHGDPVKPHNVPLVMIGATLLWFGWFGFNAGSEGAADGIAAIAAINTHLAASAGFLTWVGLEFAMYKKFDPCGAASGAVAGLVSITPGCGYVYPWASVIFGVVGAATGFGAVHMKNHLRYDDTLDSFAIHGCAGVMGGLLTGLFATSEVNPNIEGGAFYGNGIQFVHQLVSQCVAAAYSFVVTIIILFVLKLTIGLRVDEEKEVNGIDVSYHGGLAYDYSAQDHSGPTVKAANPPPSDFAAMMTPSITQEAAQKEPIMSV
;
A
#
# COMPACT_ATOMS: atom_id res chain seq x y z
N MET A 1 -7.21 48.78 -38.35
CA MET A 1 -7.17 50.26 -38.37
C MET A 1 -6.08 50.68 -37.37
N TYR A 2 -5.02 51.38 -37.83
CA TYR A 2 -4.68 52.77 -37.46
C TYR A 2 -4.32 52.98 -35.97
N TYR A 3 -3.13 53.43 -35.52
CA TYR A 3 -1.85 53.92 -36.10
C TYR A 3 -0.64 53.24 -35.38
N GLY A 4 0.68 53.52 -35.52
CA GLY A 4 1.48 54.53 -36.24
C GLY A 4 2.11 55.61 -35.31
N THR A 5 3.35 56.13 -35.46
CA THR A 5 4.48 55.89 -36.40
C THR A 5 5.83 56.51 -35.93
N ARG A 6 6.97 55.83 -36.17
CA ARG A 6 8.37 56.35 -36.43
C ARG A 6 9.10 57.22 -35.34
N GLY A 7 10.45 57.27 -35.21
CA GLY A 7 11.53 56.39 -35.69
C GLY A 7 12.92 57.04 -36.00
N ARG A 8 14.02 56.25 -35.86
CA ARG A 8 15.38 56.29 -36.52
C ARG A 8 16.57 57.17 -36.01
N ARG A 9 17.78 56.57 -36.19
CA ARG A 9 19.19 57.12 -36.31
C ARG A 9 19.91 57.54 -35.00
N ALA A 10 21.25 57.45 -34.84
CA ALA A 10 22.33 56.77 -35.61
C ALA A 10 23.62 56.58 -34.76
N SER A 11 24.61 55.81 -35.25
CA SER A 11 25.93 55.54 -34.63
C SER A 11 27.07 56.39 -35.22
N PRO A 12 28.25 56.50 -34.55
CA PRO A 12 29.46 55.81 -35.08
C PRO A 12 30.45 55.26 -34.01
N ARG A 13 31.49 54.53 -34.45
CA ARG A 13 32.75 54.20 -33.70
C ARG A 13 33.91 55.06 -34.24
N PRO A 14 35.11 55.11 -33.61
CA PRO A 14 36.18 54.15 -33.98
C PRO A 14 37.21 53.76 -32.88
N SER A 15 37.95 52.66 -33.13
CA SER A 15 39.38 52.38 -32.76
C SER A 15 39.91 52.44 -31.31
N LEU A 16 41.10 51.88 -30.96
CA LEU A 16 41.70 50.54 -31.20
C LEU A 16 43.03 50.44 -30.40
N GLY A 17 43.36 49.23 -29.90
CA GLY A 17 44.66 48.89 -29.27
C GLY A 17 44.71 49.11 -27.75
N SER A 18 45.55 48.43 -26.98
CA SER A 18 46.41 47.26 -27.23
C SER A 18 47.03 46.78 -25.90
N VAL A 19 47.58 45.55 -25.85
CA VAL A 19 48.54 44.95 -24.89
C VAL A 19 48.09 43.57 -24.38
N GLY A 20 49.02 42.61 -24.34
CA GLY A 20 48.99 41.52 -23.37
C GLY A 20 48.65 40.11 -23.89
N ASP A 21 49.48 39.55 -24.78
CA ASP A 21 49.57 38.08 -24.86
C ASP A 21 50.15 37.53 -23.55
N VAL A 22 49.42 36.63 -22.89
CA VAL A 22 49.94 35.80 -21.80
C VAL A 22 49.47 34.37 -22.04
N SER A 23 50.43 33.47 -22.25
CA SER A 23 50.20 32.07 -22.56
C SER A 23 49.49 31.34 -21.41
N ALA A 24 48.38 30.67 -21.70
CA ALA A 24 47.79 29.66 -20.82
C ALA A 24 48.22 28.27 -21.29
N GLU A 25 48.92 27.51 -20.45
CA GLU A 25 49.37 26.16 -20.78
C GLU A 25 48.20 25.15 -20.79
N PRO A 26 48.09 24.28 -21.81
CA PRO A 26 47.16 23.16 -21.77
C PRO A 26 47.71 22.04 -20.88
N ILE A 27 46.95 21.69 -19.82
CA ILE A 27 47.29 20.57 -18.93
C ILE A 27 47.32 19.25 -19.73
N PRO A 28 48.43 18.47 -19.71
CA PRO A 28 48.53 17.25 -20.49
C PRO A 28 47.71 16.10 -19.89
N VAL A 29 46.64 15.70 -20.58
CA VAL A 29 45.90 14.47 -20.26
C VAL A 29 46.74 13.27 -20.71
N SER A 30 47.31 12.53 -19.75
CA SER A 30 48.17 11.38 -20.03
C SER A 30 47.36 10.16 -20.46
N THR A 31 47.52 9.73 -21.72
CA THR A 31 46.93 8.50 -22.25
C THR A 31 47.81 7.29 -21.93
N ALA A 32 47.66 6.70 -20.75
CA ALA A 32 48.30 5.45 -20.36
C ALA A 32 47.35 4.26 -20.53
N VAL A 33 47.67 3.36 -21.47
CA VAL A 33 46.89 2.12 -21.72
C VAL A 33 47.41 0.99 -20.82
N PRO A 34 46.60 0.41 -19.91
CA PRO A 34 46.99 -0.77 -19.16
C PRO A 34 46.84 -2.06 -20.02
N PRO A 35 47.72 -3.07 -19.84
CA PRO A 35 47.60 -4.35 -20.52
C PRO A 35 46.45 -5.20 -19.94
N PRO A 36 45.86 -6.14 -20.72
CA PRO A 36 44.71 -6.93 -20.28
C PRO A 36 45.09 -7.98 -19.24
N SER A 37 44.55 -7.85 -18.02
CA SER A 37 44.64 -8.86 -16.97
C SER A 37 43.49 -9.87 -17.06
N GLN A 38 43.79 -11.14 -16.75
CA GLN A 38 42.99 -12.30 -17.13
C GLN A 38 41.68 -12.44 -16.33
N THR A 39 40.57 -12.68 -17.05
CA THR A 39 39.29 -13.11 -16.45
C THR A 39 39.37 -14.52 -15.88
N TYR A 40 39.21 -14.67 -14.57
CA TYR A 40 39.25 -15.97 -13.87
C TYR A 40 37.93 -16.77 -14.00
N THR A 41 37.53 -17.13 -15.22
CA THR A 41 36.47 -18.13 -15.43
C THR A 41 37.03 -19.54 -15.18
N ARG A 42 36.57 -20.25 -14.15
CA ARG A 42 36.91 -21.67 -13.90
C ARG A 42 35.85 -22.61 -14.52
N PRO A 43 36.17 -23.39 -15.56
CA PRO A 43 35.26 -24.40 -16.10
C PRO A 43 35.53 -25.78 -15.47
N CYS A 44 34.65 -26.23 -14.57
CA CYS A 44 34.70 -27.61 -14.04
C CYS A 44 34.12 -28.61 -15.05
N ARG A 45 34.89 -28.98 -16.08
CA ARG A 45 34.62 -30.17 -16.90
C ARG A 45 34.96 -31.44 -16.12
N PHE A 46 33.98 -32.31 -15.89
CA PHE A 46 34.23 -33.73 -15.60
C PHE A 46 34.07 -34.57 -16.87
N GLY A 47 35.05 -35.45 -17.12
CA GLY A 47 35.02 -36.41 -18.23
C GLY A 47 34.13 -37.63 -17.96
N PRO A 48 33.81 -38.42 -19.00
CA PRO A 48 32.76 -39.44 -18.93
C PRO A 48 33.18 -40.70 -18.17
N ARG A 49 32.19 -41.38 -17.54
CA ARG A 49 32.34 -42.76 -17.06
C ARG A 49 31.15 -43.64 -17.45
N ARG A 50 31.44 -44.59 -18.35
CA ARG A 50 30.82 -45.93 -18.55
C ARG A 50 29.31 -46.07 -18.31
N ALA A 51 28.56 -46.25 -19.40
CA ALA A 51 27.32 -47.01 -19.39
C ALA A 51 27.60 -48.52 -19.52
N LEU A 52 26.82 -49.37 -18.83
CA LEU A 52 26.73 -50.83 -18.96
C LEU A 52 25.53 -51.32 -18.11
N PRO A 53 24.84 -52.40 -18.48
CA PRO A 53 23.97 -52.49 -19.66
C PRO A 53 22.48 -52.55 -19.27
N LEU A 54 21.59 -52.43 -20.27
CA LEU A 54 20.17 -52.77 -20.12
C LEU A 54 20.00 -54.28 -19.90
N GLN A 55 19.03 -54.66 -19.06
CA GLN A 55 18.55 -56.03 -18.93
C GLN A 55 17.07 -56.08 -19.33
N GLU A 56 16.72 -57.01 -20.22
CA GLU A 56 15.37 -57.09 -20.80
C GLU A 56 14.36 -57.72 -19.84
N ALA A 57 13.10 -57.30 -19.97
CA ALA A 57 11.94 -57.98 -19.39
C ALA A 57 10.89 -58.27 -20.51
N PRO A 58 10.27 -59.46 -20.55
CA PRO A 58 9.55 -59.93 -21.73
C PRO A 58 8.15 -59.32 -21.90
N ARG A 59 7.72 -59.19 -23.16
CA ARG A 59 6.33 -58.86 -23.51
C ARG A 59 5.42 -60.08 -23.37
N SER A 60 4.23 -59.92 -22.81
CA SER A 60 3.12 -60.85 -23.03
C SER A 60 1.73 -60.18 -23.05
N SER A 61 0.83 -60.84 -23.77
CA SER A 61 -0.56 -60.56 -24.16
C SER A 61 -1.48 -59.67 -23.30
N LEU A 62 -2.22 -58.82 -24.04
CA LEU A 62 -3.50 -58.17 -23.71
C LEU A 62 -4.53 -59.06 -22.98
N ARG A 63 -5.32 -58.44 -22.06
CA ARG A 63 -6.80 -58.60 -22.03
C ARG A 63 -7.51 -57.48 -21.25
N ASN A 64 -8.76 -57.21 -21.63
CA ASN A 64 -9.61 -56.17 -21.02
C ASN A 64 -10.27 -56.64 -19.71
N SER A 65 -10.25 -55.79 -18.66
CA SER A 65 -11.38 -55.63 -17.72
C SER A 65 -11.27 -54.35 -16.87
N ARG A 66 -12.33 -53.53 -16.88
CA ARG A 66 -12.74 -52.65 -15.76
C ARG A 66 -13.54 -53.54 -14.77
N PRO A 67 -13.70 -53.24 -13.46
CA PRO A 67 -14.04 -51.90 -12.94
C PRO A 67 -13.54 -51.55 -11.51
N ARG A 68 -14.15 -50.47 -10.95
CA ARG A 68 -14.12 -49.98 -9.55
C ARG A 68 -12.81 -49.36 -9.03
N ALA A 69 -12.78 -48.03 -9.05
CA ALA A 69 -12.03 -47.25 -8.08
C ALA A 69 -12.64 -47.40 -6.67
N LYS A 70 -11.81 -47.25 -5.63
CA LYS A 70 -12.26 -46.97 -4.26
C LYS A 70 -12.10 -45.47 -4.00
N THR A 71 -13.10 -44.88 -3.33
CA THR A 71 -13.04 -43.51 -2.82
C THR A 71 -12.06 -43.42 -1.65
N LEU A 72 -11.31 -42.31 -1.57
CA LEU A 72 -10.67 -41.87 -0.33
C LEU A 72 -11.66 -41.03 0.48
N ASP A 73 -11.45 -40.99 1.80
CA ASP A 73 -12.38 -40.42 2.78
C ASP A 73 -12.11 -38.94 3.05
N ASP A 74 -13.18 -38.17 3.32
CA ASP A 74 -13.20 -36.70 3.29
C ASP A 74 -13.60 -36.09 4.64
N SER A 75 -12.73 -36.25 5.64
CA SER A 75 -12.80 -35.51 6.91
C SER A 75 -11.38 -35.10 7.35
N LYS A 76 -11.13 -33.88 7.86
CA LYS A 76 -12.01 -32.99 8.63
C LYS A 76 -12.00 -31.56 8.08
N MET A 77 -13.17 -31.02 7.70
CA MET A 77 -13.38 -29.58 7.52
C MET A 77 -14.77 -29.22 8.04
N SER A 78 -14.89 -28.20 8.89
CA SER A 78 -16.12 -27.90 9.61
C SER A 78 -17.29 -27.63 8.66
N LEU A 79 -18.49 -28.10 9.06
CA LEU A 79 -19.74 -27.87 8.34
C LEU A 79 -20.03 -26.37 8.19
N THR A 80 -19.66 -25.55 9.17
CA THR A 80 -19.77 -24.09 9.12
C THR A 80 -18.89 -23.48 8.01
N THR A 81 -17.67 -23.98 7.81
CA THR A 81 -16.77 -23.55 6.73
C THR A 81 -17.31 -23.96 5.35
N ARG A 82 -17.87 -25.17 5.23
CA ARG A 82 -18.50 -25.64 3.98
C ARG A 82 -19.75 -24.81 3.63
N LEU A 83 -20.57 -24.42 4.62
CA LEU A 83 -21.74 -23.56 4.43
C LEU A 83 -21.38 -22.12 4.01
N ALA A 84 -20.34 -21.53 4.61
CA ALA A 84 -19.89 -20.19 4.22
C ALA A 84 -19.43 -20.11 2.75
N LEU A 85 -18.69 -21.12 2.28
CA LEU A 85 -18.25 -21.21 0.89
C LEU A 85 -19.41 -21.47 -0.09
N LEU A 86 -20.43 -22.25 0.30
CA LEU A 86 -21.60 -22.50 -0.54
C LEU A 86 -22.54 -21.30 -0.64
N ALA A 87 -22.64 -20.48 0.42
CA ALA A 87 -23.38 -19.22 0.38
C ALA A 87 -22.73 -18.19 -0.55
N ALA A 88 -21.39 -18.12 -0.57
CA ALA A 88 -20.65 -17.20 -1.45
C ALA A 88 -20.80 -17.53 -2.95
N LEU A 89 -20.99 -18.80 -3.32
CA LEU A 89 -21.10 -19.23 -4.72
C LEU A 89 -22.54 -19.27 -5.28
N SER A 90 -23.58 -19.01 -4.48
CA SER A 90 -24.98 -19.14 -4.91
C SER A 90 -25.69 -17.82 -5.26
N LEU A 91 -25.00 -16.68 -5.12
CA LEU A 91 -25.52 -15.32 -5.41
C LEU A 91 -25.19 -14.79 -6.82
N LEU A 92 -24.60 -15.62 -7.70
CA LEU A 92 -23.97 -15.20 -8.96
C LEU A 92 -24.71 -15.63 -10.25
N ALA A 93 -25.99 -16.02 -10.16
CA ALA A 93 -26.71 -16.61 -11.31
C ALA A 93 -28.24 -16.38 -11.34
N ALA A 94 -28.72 -15.12 -11.47
CA ALA A 94 -30.13 -14.84 -11.81
C ALA A 94 -30.40 -13.41 -12.35
N SER A 95 -30.34 -13.20 -13.68
CA SER A 95 -30.93 -12.01 -14.33
C SER A 95 -31.08 -12.14 -15.85
N ALA A 96 -32.16 -12.78 -16.32
CA ALA A 96 -32.55 -12.75 -17.74
C ALA A 96 -34.06 -12.95 -17.95
N ALA A 97 -34.80 -11.85 -18.09
CA ALA A 97 -36.17 -11.83 -18.62
C ALA A 97 -36.47 -10.42 -19.17
N ALA A 98 -37.01 -10.32 -20.38
CA ALA A 98 -37.36 -9.06 -21.03
C ALA A 98 -38.88 -8.92 -21.20
N GLN A 99 -39.38 -7.69 -21.27
CA GLN A 99 -40.73 -7.39 -21.75
C GLN A 99 -40.74 -6.06 -22.54
N SER A 100 -41.71 -5.92 -23.43
CA SER A 100 -41.71 -4.93 -24.51
C SER A 100 -42.87 -3.93 -24.42
N GLY A 101 -42.65 -2.73 -24.98
CA GLY A 101 -43.66 -1.69 -25.22
C GLY A 101 -43.26 -0.88 -26.45
N SER A 102 -44.23 -0.43 -27.26
CA SER A 102 -43.98 0.12 -28.60
C SER A 102 -44.32 1.61 -28.72
N GLY A 103 -43.44 2.36 -29.40
CA GLY A 103 -43.68 3.73 -29.85
C GLY A 103 -42.60 4.17 -30.83
N SER A 104 -42.99 4.69 -32.01
CA SER A 104 -42.06 4.92 -33.13
C SER A 104 -41.26 6.22 -33.03
N SER A 105 -40.29 6.22 -32.13
CA SER A 105 -39.00 6.90 -32.28
C SER A 105 -37.90 5.84 -32.13
N VAL A 106 -36.72 6.02 -32.71
CA VAL A 106 -35.60 5.09 -32.51
C VAL A 106 -35.00 5.30 -31.12
N SER A 107 -35.68 4.78 -30.09
CA SER A 107 -35.20 4.75 -28.71
C SER A 107 -34.38 3.47 -28.50
N CYS A 108 -33.06 3.62 -28.49
CA CYS A 108 -32.15 2.55 -28.16
C CYS A 108 -32.32 2.12 -26.68
N LEU A 109 -31.92 0.89 -26.35
CA LEU A 109 -31.88 0.44 -24.95
C LEU A 109 -30.85 1.28 -24.16
N ALA A 110 -30.97 1.34 -22.83
CA ALA A 110 -29.95 1.97 -21.97
C ALA A 110 -28.55 1.30 -22.06
N SER A 111 -28.43 0.17 -22.76
CA SER A 111 -27.19 -0.52 -23.10
C SER A 111 -26.69 -0.25 -24.54
N GLN A 112 -27.27 0.73 -25.24
CA GLN A 112 -27.04 1.03 -26.65
C GLN A 112 -27.05 2.54 -26.93
N TYR A 113 -26.25 3.00 -27.90
CA TYR A 113 -26.35 4.35 -28.46
C TYR A 113 -26.93 4.33 -29.88
N LEU A 114 -27.54 5.44 -30.31
CA LEU A 114 -27.89 5.66 -31.70
C LEU A 114 -26.65 6.18 -32.44
N ASP A 115 -26.16 5.42 -33.41
CA ASP A 115 -25.19 5.89 -34.38
C ASP A 115 -25.90 6.85 -35.36
N THR A 116 -25.40 8.08 -35.50
CA THR A 116 -26.03 9.11 -36.34
C THR A 116 -25.73 9.00 -37.82
N ASP A 117 -24.70 8.26 -38.22
CA ASP A 117 -24.31 8.06 -39.62
C ASP A 117 -24.99 6.82 -40.22
N THR A 118 -25.18 5.76 -39.43
CA THR A 118 -25.94 4.56 -39.84
C THR A 118 -27.41 4.59 -39.44
N ASN A 119 -27.79 5.38 -38.43
CA ASN A 119 -29.12 5.44 -37.81
C ASN A 119 -29.57 4.09 -37.21
N GLU A 120 -28.61 3.28 -36.73
CA GLU A 120 -28.83 2.02 -36.01
C GLU A 120 -28.49 2.13 -34.51
N CYS A 121 -29.12 1.29 -33.68
CA CYS A 121 -28.80 1.18 -32.24
C CYS A 121 -27.65 0.20 -32.01
N VAL A 122 -26.50 0.70 -31.55
CA VAL A 122 -25.27 -0.07 -31.37
C VAL A 122 -25.05 -0.39 -29.89
N ASP A 123 -24.90 -1.68 -29.56
CA ASP A 123 -24.58 -2.14 -28.19
C ASP A 123 -23.26 -1.54 -27.68
N TYR A 124 -23.20 -1.17 -26.39
CA TYR A 124 -21.96 -0.82 -25.70
C TYR A 124 -21.04 -2.04 -25.47
N LYS A 125 -20.51 -2.63 -26.56
CA LYS A 125 -19.57 -3.75 -26.50
C LYS A 125 -18.25 -3.38 -25.80
N ASN A 126 -17.90 -2.10 -25.76
CA ASN A 126 -16.98 -1.52 -24.78
C ASN A 126 -17.44 -0.09 -24.45
N GLN A 127 -17.47 0.31 -23.17
CA GLN A 127 -17.62 1.73 -22.79
C GLN A 127 -16.46 2.58 -23.37
N GLY A 128 -15.28 1.96 -23.53
CA GLY A 128 -14.11 2.54 -24.19
C GLY A 128 -14.28 2.94 -25.67
N VAL A 129 -15.32 2.48 -26.37
CA VAL A 129 -15.56 2.92 -27.76
C VAL A 129 -16.08 4.35 -27.78
N LYS A 130 -17.11 4.69 -26.98
CA LYS A 130 -17.56 6.08 -26.87
C LYS A 130 -16.50 6.97 -26.20
N ALA A 131 -15.75 6.42 -25.24
CA ALA A 131 -14.61 7.12 -24.66
C ALA A 131 -13.52 7.47 -25.70
N GLY A 132 -13.43 6.74 -26.82
CA GLY A 132 -12.52 7.01 -27.94
C GLY A 132 -13.16 7.69 -29.15
N THR A 133 -14.43 8.11 -29.09
CA THR A 133 -15.09 8.92 -30.13
C THR A 133 -15.49 10.31 -29.63
N ASP A 134 -15.92 10.43 -28.38
CA ASP A 134 -16.26 11.72 -27.76
C ASP A 134 -15.03 12.38 -27.12
N PHE A 135 -14.07 11.57 -26.63
CA PHE A 135 -12.73 12.05 -26.31
C PHE A 135 -11.73 11.50 -27.33
N ASP A 136 -11.22 12.36 -28.22
CA ASP A 136 -10.02 12.08 -29.03
C ASP A 136 -8.73 12.19 -28.18
N THR A 137 -8.81 11.80 -26.91
CA THR A 137 -7.66 11.70 -26.00
C THR A 137 -6.93 10.39 -26.27
N ALA A 138 -6.13 10.42 -27.34
CA ALA A 138 -5.02 9.49 -27.49
C ALA A 138 -4.22 9.42 -26.18
N LEU A 139 -3.85 8.19 -25.75
CA LEU A 139 -3.11 7.95 -24.51
C LEU A 139 -1.91 8.87 -24.40
N ASP A 140 -1.89 9.75 -23.40
CA ASP A 140 -0.80 10.69 -23.26
C ASP A 140 0.43 9.96 -22.72
N SER A 141 1.53 10.06 -23.47
CA SER A 141 2.76 9.35 -23.16
C SER A 141 3.51 9.94 -21.95
N GLY A 142 3.32 11.21 -21.64
CA GLY A 142 3.84 11.87 -20.44
C GLY A 142 3.09 11.42 -19.19
N ASN A 143 1.76 11.48 -19.21
CA ASN A 143 0.89 10.99 -18.13
C ASN A 143 1.11 9.49 -17.89
N THR A 144 1.20 8.69 -18.97
CA THR A 144 1.45 7.25 -18.88
C THR A 144 2.84 6.96 -18.29
N ALA A 145 3.89 7.68 -18.71
CA ALA A 145 5.23 7.54 -18.13
C ALA A 145 5.29 7.99 -16.66
N TRP A 146 4.61 9.09 -16.32
CA TRP A 146 4.49 9.57 -14.94
C TRP A 146 3.79 8.54 -14.06
N MET A 147 2.65 7.99 -14.49
CA MET A 147 1.89 7.03 -13.69
C MET A 147 2.57 5.66 -13.55
N LEU A 148 3.39 5.25 -14.53
CA LEU A 148 4.31 4.11 -14.37
C LEU A 148 5.37 4.38 -13.30
N ALA A 149 5.99 5.58 -13.31
CA ALA A 149 6.97 5.97 -12.32
C ALA A 149 6.35 6.15 -10.92
N ALA A 150 5.21 6.82 -10.82
CA ALA A 150 4.47 7.04 -9.57
C ALA A 150 4.02 5.72 -8.94
N SER A 151 3.54 4.76 -9.75
CA SER A 151 3.24 3.40 -9.25
C SER A 151 4.47 2.71 -8.66
N ALA A 152 5.63 2.79 -9.32
CA ALA A 152 6.88 2.23 -8.79
C ALA A 152 7.38 2.96 -7.52
N LEU A 153 7.14 4.27 -7.41
CA LEU A 153 7.42 5.07 -6.22
C LEU A 153 6.53 4.68 -5.04
N VAL A 154 5.23 4.43 -5.23
CA VAL A 154 4.36 3.95 -4.15
C VAL A 154 4.66 2.49 -3.79
N MET A 155 5.02 1.66 -4.77
CA MET A 155 5.44 0.27 -4.52
C MET A 155 6.58 0.21 -3.50
N ILE A 156 7.64 1.01 -3.68
CA ILE A 156 8.81 1.02 -2.78
C ILE A 156 8.51 1.61 -1.38
N MET A 157 7.38 2.30 -1.19
CA MET A 157 6.96 2.71 0.15
C MET A 157 6.61 1.53 1.06
N THR A 158 6.14 0.39 0.53
CA THR A 158 5.80 -0.77 1.38
C THR A 158 7.05 -1.44 1.98
N PRO A 159 8.14 -1.67 1.22
CA PRO A 159 9.47 -1.91 1.77
C PRO A 159 9.98 -0.77 2.68
N GLY A 160 9.64 0.49 2.39
CA GLY A 160 9.91 1.63 3.27
C GLY A 160 9.30 1.46 4.67
N VAL A 161 8.02 1.09 4.76
CA VAL A 161 7.33 0.70 6.00
C VAL A 161 8.07 -0.47 6.66
N ALA A 162 8.41 -1.52 5.89
CA ALA A 162 9.08 -2.70 6.40
C ALA A 162 10.37 -2.34 7.16
N PHE A 163 11.24 -1.51 6.59
CA PHE A 163 12.48 -1.07 7.23
C PHE A 163 12.24 -0.06 8.37
N PHE A 164 11.32 0.89 8.19
CA PHE A 164 11.00 1.91 9.19
C PHE A 164 10.47 1.26 10.48
N TYR A 165 9.48 0.39 10.34
CA TYR A 165 8.87 -0.33 11.45
C TYR A 165 9.81 -1.38 12.04
N ALA A 166 10.57 -2.13 11.25
CA ALA A 166 11.53 -3.08 11.80
C ALA A 166 12.60 -2.36 12.65
N GLY A 167 13.19 -1.27 12.14
CA GLY A 167 14.21 -0.52 12.87
C GLY A 167 13.72 0.11 14.19
N LEU A 168 12.44 0.47 14.27
CA LEU A 168 11.76 0.94 15.49
C LEU A 168 11.39 -0.19 16.46
N ALA A 169 11.12 -1.38 15.93
CA ALA A 169 10.79 -2.57 16.71
C ALA A 169 12.04 -3.18 17.39
N GLY A 170 11.80 -4.17 18.26
CA GLY A 170 12.86 -4.98 18.85
C GLY A 170 13.54 -5.88 17.82
N GLU A 171 14.78 -6.24 18.10
CA GLU A 171 15.62 -7.10 17.25
C GLU A 171 15.02 -8.52 17.10
N ASP A 172 14.40 -9.00 18.18
CA ASP A 172 13.70 -10.28 18.36
C ASP A 172 12.39 -10.42 17.54
N MET A 173 11.96 -9.32 16.92
CA MET A 173 10.73 -9.18 16.15
C MET A 173 10.94 -8.47 14.81
N ALA A 174 12.18 -8.21 14.40
CA ALA A 174 12.51 -7.39 13.24
C ALA A 174 12.16 -8.09 11.91
N SER A 175 12.48 -9.37 11.78
CA SER A 175 12.17 -10.19 10.58
C SER A 175 10.66 -10.33 10.41
N ASN A 176 9.94 -10.61 11.49
CA ASN A 176 8.48 -10.67 11.50
C ASN A 176 7.86 -9.34 11.09
N THR A 177 8.38 -8.22 11.62
CA THR A 177 7.90 -6.87 11.30
C THR A 177 8.09 -6.53 9.81
N MET A 178 9.25 -6.90 9.23
CA MET A 178 9.45 -6.81 7.79
C MET A 178 8.46 -7.71 7.03
N MET A 179 8.33 -8.97 7.44
CA MET A 179 7.49 -9.96 6.77
C MET A 179 6.00 -9.61 6.80
N MET A 180 5.52 -8.89 7.82
CA MET A 180 4.16 -8.34 7.87
C MET A 180 3.90 -7.33 6.73
N SER A 181 4.90 -6.50 6.39
CA SER A 181 4.80 -5.58 5.25
C SER A 181 4.91 -6.33 3.90
N PHE A 182 5.84 -7.28 3.77
CA PHE A 182 6.01 -8.05 2.53
C PHE A 182 4.81 -8.99 2.24
N VAL A 183 4.17 -9.57 3.26
CA VAL A 183 2.94 -10.36 3.05
C VAL A 183 1.75 -9.48 2.73
N SER A 184 1.67 -8.25 3.25
CA SER A 184 0.67 -7.26 2.81
C SER A 184 0.84 -6.93 1.33
N MET A 185 2.07 -6.62 0.90
CA MET A 185 2.44 -6.35 -0.49
C MET A 185 1.97 -7.49 -1.44
N ALA A 186 2.28 -8.74 -1.10
CA ALA A 186 1.93 -9.90 -1.93
C ALA A 186 0.45 -10.27 -1.88
N LEU A 187 -0.15 -10.38 -0.68
CA LEU A 187 -1.51 -10.88 -0.51
C LEU A 187 -2.56 -9.88 -0.99
N VAL A 188 -2.38 -8.59 -0.69
CA VAL A 188 -3.33 -7.56 -1.13
C VAL A 188 -3.24 -7.38 -2.64
N SER A 189 -2.06 -7.43 -3.26
CA SER A 189 -1.96 -7.41 -4.73
C SER A 189 -2.80 -8.51 -5.41
N ILE A 190 -2.84 -9.71 -4.82
CA ILE A 190 -3.67 -10.82 -5.31
C ILE A 190 -5.17 -10.62 -4.99
N GLN A 191 -5.53 -10.15 -3.79
CA GLN A 191 -6.94 -9.86 -3.45
C GLN A 191 -7.52 -8.74 -4.32
N PHE A 192 -6.73 -7.70 -4.58
CA PHE A 192 -7.14 -6.52 -5.32
C PHE A 192 -7.31 -6.82 -6.81
N TRP A 193 -6.40 -7.61 -7.40
CA TRP A 193 -6.62 -8.22 -8.72
C TRP A 193 -7.86 -9.13 -8.74
N ALA A 194 -8.02 -10.01 -7.76
CA ALA A 194 -9.09 -11.01 -7.75
C ALA A 194 -10.48 -10.36 -7.69
N PHE A 195 -10.68 -9.35 -6.82
CA PHE A 195 -11.93 -8.58 -6.76
C PHE A 195 -11.80 -7.18 -6.14
N GLY A 196 -10.80 -6.87 -5.31
CA GLY A 196 -10.76 -5.61 -4.55
C GLY A 196 -10.82 -4.35 -5.42
N TYR A 197 -10.15 -4.33 -6.58
CA TYR A 197 -10.27 -3.23 -7.55
C TYR A 197 -11.72 -3.05 -8.06
N SER A 198 -12.44 -4.14 -8.28
CA SER A 198 -13.85 -4.11 -8.67
C SER A 198 -14.79 -3.77 -7.52
N ALA A 199 -14.40 -4.03 -6.26
CA ALA A 199 -15.15 -3.65 -5.08
C ALA A 199 -15.02 -2.14 -4.80
N ALA A 200 -13.80 -1.60 -4.93
CA ALA A 200 -13.51 -0.18 -4.76
C ALA A 200 -14.03 0.66 -5.94
N PHE A 201 -13.65 0.35 -7.18
CA PHE A 201 -13.82 1.25 -8.33
C PHE A 201 -14.90 0.79 -9.34
N GLY A 202 -15.43 -0.43 -9.22
CA GLY A 202 -16.34 -1.04 -10.20
C GLY A 202 -17.76 -0.47 -10.19
N SER A 203 -18.18 0.11 -11.32
CA SER A 203 -19.55 0.62 -11.53
C SER A 203 -20.59 -0.46 -11.84
N HIS A 204 -20.14 -1.66 -12.26
CA HIS A 204 -20.99 -2.80 -12.61
C HIS A 204 -21.10 -3.84 -11.47
N GLY A 205 -20.98 -3.36 -10.23
CA GLY A 205 -21.02 -4.18 -9.01
C GLY A 205 -19.68 -4.83 -8.64
N VAL A 206 -19.64 -5.39 -7.43
CA VAL A 206 -18.43 -5.84 -6.69
C VAL A 206 -17.52 -6.80 -7.46
N PHE A 207 -18.04 -7.54 -8.44
CA PHE A 207 -17.28 -8.50 -9.25
C PHE A 207 -17.23 -8.18 -10.76
N GLY A 208 -17.77 -7.05 -11.22
CA GLY A 208 -17.82 -6.72 -12.65
C GLY A 208 -16.46 -6.66 -13.35
N TRP A 209 -15.43 -6.22 -12.62
CA TRP A 209 -14.03 -6.13 -13.04
C TRP A 209 -13.10 -7.13 -12.32
N ALA A 210 -13.67 -8.16 -11.69
CA ALA A 210 -12.91 -9.22 -11.01
C ALA A 210 -11.88 -9.87 -11.96
N GLY A 211 -10.68 -10.16 -11.45
CA GLY A 211 -9.56 -10.69 -12.24
C GLY A 211 -9.04 -9.75 -13.34
N TYR A 212 -9.33 -8.44 -13.24
CA TYR A 212 -9.14 -7.45 -14.31
C TYR A 212 -9.97 -7.70 -15.59
N ASN A 213 -11.14 -8.35 -15.44
CA ASN A 213 -12.12 -8.45 -16.51
C ASN A 213 -12.52 -7.05 -17.03
N ASN A 214 -12.29 -6.78 -18.31
CA ASN A 214 -12.48 -5.47 -18.96
C ASN A 214 -11.68 -4.29 -18.36
N VAL A 215 -10.65 -4.58 -17.56
CA VAL A 215 -9.62 -3.60 -17.16
C VAL A 215 -8.41 -3.79 -18.07
N ARG A 216 -8.17 -2.84 -18.96
CA ARG A 216 -7.36 -3.03 -20.17
C ARG A 216 -6.35 -1.90 -20.42
N GLU A 217 -5.55 -2.08 -21.46
CA GLU A 217 -4.58 -1.14 -22.02
C GLU A 217 -5.18 0.17 -22.57
N VAL A 218 -6.50 0.23 -22.77
CA VAL A 218 -7.25 1.42 -23.19
C VAL A 218 -7.80 2.22 -22.01
N PRO A 219 -8.14 3.51 -22.18
CA PRO A 219 -8.98 4.27 -21.24
C PRO A 219 -10.32 3.57 -20.96
N SER A 220 -10.88 3.77 -19.76
CA SER A 220 -12.21 3.22 -19.42
C SER A 220 -13.38 4.16 -19.74
N GLY A 221 -13.10 5.45 -19.93
CA GLY A 221 -14.12 6.52 -19.96
C GLY A 221 -14.54 7.03 -18.58
N THR A 222 -14.04 6.46 -17.48
CA THR A 222 -14.29 6.96 -16.11
C THR A 222 -12.97 7.14 -15.36
N TYR A 223 -12.14 6.11 -15.36
CA TYR A 223 -10.76 6.13 -14.86
C TYR A 223 -9.78 6.11 -16.02
N GLY A 224 -8.71 6.90 -15.89
CA GLY A 224 -7.66 7.00 -16.89
C GLY A 224 -8.12 7.69 -18.18
N THR A 225 -8.69 8.90 -18.07
CA THR A 225 -9.09 9.72 -19.23
C THR A 225 -7.92 10.07 -20.16
N GLY A 226 -6.67 9.98 -19.70
CA GLY A 226 -5.46 10.09 -20.52
C GLY A 226 -4.39 9.01 -20.29
N ILE A 227 -4.73 7.91 -19.61
CA ILE A 227 -3.80 6.79 -19.26
C ILE A 227 -4.51 5.43 -19.36
N PRO A 228 -3.79 4.29 -19.51
CA PRO A 228 -4.41 2.97 -19.56
C PRO A 228 -5.23 2.65 -18.29
N HIS A 229 -6.43 2.08 -18.42
CA HIS A 229 -7.26 1.68 -17.28
C HIS A 229 -6.52 0.70 -16.36
N ILE A 230 -5.76 -0.24 -16.93
CA ILE A 230 -4.91 -1.18 -16.21
C ILE A 230 -3.76 -0.51 -15.44
N LEU A 231 -3.29 0.68 -15.88
CA LEU A 231 -2.28 1.44 -15.16
C LEU A 231 -2.86 2.15 -13.94
N PHE A 232 -4.08 2.68 -14.03
CA PHE A 232 -4.80 3.20 -12.85
C PHE A 232 -5.07 2.10 -11.82
N ALA A 233 -5.49 0.91 -12.28
CA ALA A 233 -5.65 -0.25 -11.40
C ALA A 233 -4.32 -0.67 -10.74
N PHE A 234 -3.20 -0.67 -11.48
CA PHE A 234 -1.88 -0.94 -10.94
C PHE A 234 -1.44 0.10 -9.89
N PHE A 235 -1.68 1.39 -10.14
CA PHE A 235 -1.43 2.47 -9.18
C PHE A 235 -2.23 2.27 -7.88
N GLN A 236 -3.55 2.11 -7.97
CA GLN A 236 -4.43 1.87 -6.82
C GLN A 236 -4.10 0.57 -6.06
N THR A 237 -3.54 -0.44 -6.73
CA THR A 237 -3.04 -1.66 -6.04
C THR A 237 -1.98 -1.31 -4.99
N GLN A 238 -1.12 -0.33 -5.26
CA GLN A 238 -0.04 0.06 -4.34
C GLN A 238 -0.59 0.77 -3.08
N PHE A 239 -1.69 1.50 -3.24
CA PHE A 239 -2.44 2.18 -2.17
C PHE A 239 -3.16 1.16 -1.29
N ALA A 240 -3.79 0.15 -1.90
CA ALA A 240 -4.40 -0.97 -1.18
C ALA A 240 -3.38 -1.74 -0.34
N MET A 241 -2.23 -2.11 -0.92
CA MET A 241 -1.29 -3.02 -0.26
C MET A 241 -0.44 -2.40 0.86
N ILE A 242 -0.21 -1.08 0.84
CA ILE A 242 0.50 -0.39 1.92
C ILE A 242 -0.37 -0.17 3.16
N THR A 243 -1.69 -0.04 3.00
CA THR A 243 -2.58 0.34 4.11
C THR A 243 -2.57 -0.66 5.28
N PRO A 244 -2.64 -1.99 5.08
CA PRO A 244 -2.50 -2.95 6.17
C PRO A 244 -1.07 -3.06 6.71
N ALA A 245 -0.05 -2.69 5.92
CA ALA A 245 1.33 -2.61 6.40
C ALA A 245 1.50 -1.45 7.40
N LEU A 246 0.90 -0.28 7.14
CA LEU A 246 0.84 0.83 8.11
C LEU A 246 0.05 0.44 9.37
N LEU A 247 -1.06 -0.28 9.21
CA LEU A 247 -1.86 -0.78 10.33
C LEU A 247 -1.05 -1.74 11.22
N SER A 248 -0.17 -2.56 10.62
CA SER A 248 0.59 -3.59 11.33
C SER A 248 1.45 -3.06 12.49
N GLY A 249 1.90 -1.80 12.44
CA GLY A 249 2.66 -1.18 13.51
C GLY A 249 1.94 -1.12 14.86
N GLY A 250 0.60 -1.19 14.90
CA GLY A 250 -0.16 -1.32 16.15
C GLY A 250 -0.09 -2.71 16.81
N ILE A 251 0.20 -3.76 16.03
CA ILE A 251 0.06 -5.18 16.41
C ILE A 251 1.37 -6.01 16.38
N VAL A 252 2.47 -5.39 15.95
CA VAL A 252 3.84 -5.96 15.99
C VAL A 252 4.18 -6.55 17.37
N GLY A 253 4.99 -7.62 17.35
CA GLY A 253 5.56 -8.29 18.52
C GLY A 253 4.67 -9.33 19.20
N ARG A 254 3.34 -9.36 18.96
CA ARG A 254 2.45 -10.31 19.68
C ARG A 254 1.28 -10.92 18.92
N MET A 255 0.96 -10.49 17.69
CA MET A 255 -0.11 -11.12 16.90
C MET A 255 0.41 -12.41 16.23
N LYS A 256 -0.37 -13.50 16.25
CA LYS A 256 -0.03 -14.74 15.51
C LYS A 256 0.05 -14.42 14.02
N PHE A 257 1.15 -14.80 13.36
CA PHE A 257 1.38 -14.46 11.94
C PHE A 257 0.26 -14.99 11.02
N GLY A 258 -0.18 -16.24 11.20
CA GLY A 258 -1.31 -16.80 10.44
C GLY A 258 -2.65 -16.07 10.66
N SER A 259 -2.88 -15.55 11.86
CA SER A 259 -4.05 -14.70 12.15
C SER A 259 -3.95 -13.32 11.51
N PHE A 260 -2.73 -12.76 11.41
CA PHE A 260 -2.48 -11.51 10.69
C PHE A 260 -2.75 -11.65 9.18
N VAL A 261 -2.30 -12.75 8.56
CA VAL A 261 -2.54 -13.04 7.13
C VAL A 261 -4.04 -13.08 6.79
N LEU A 262 -4.85 -13.77 7.60
CA LEU A 262 -6.32 -13.77 7.41
C LEU A 262 -6.98 -12.45 7.79
N PHE A 263 -6.45 -11.75 8.80
CA PHE A 263 -6.93 -10.43 9.21
C PHE A 263 -6.78 -9.40 8.10
N ILE A 264 -5.60 -9.24 7.47
CA ILE A 264 -5.41 -8.23 6.43
C ILE A 264 -6.23 -8.53 5.17
N LEU A 265 -6.43 -9.80 4.82
CA LEU A 265 -7.31 -10.20 3.72
C LEU A 265 -8.75 -9.71 3.96
N LEU A 266 -9.29 -9.98 5.15
CA LEU A 266 -10.64 -9.55 5.54
C LEU A 266 -10.73 -8.03 5.72
N TRP A 267 -9.68 -7.41 6.27
CA TRP A 267 -9.63 -5.97 6.55
C TRP A 267 -9.58 -5.15 5.26
N THR A 268 -8.77 -5.53 4.26
CA THR A 268 -8.80 -4.85 2.96
C THR A 268 -10.19 -4.97 2.33
N SER A 269 -10.75 -6.18 2.27
CA SER A 269 -12.06 -6.43 1.64
C SER A 269 -13.27 -5.80 2.34
N LEU A 270 -13.19 -5.46 3.62
CA LEU A 270 -14.32 -4.96 4.43
C LEU A 270 -14.11 -3.55 4.99
N VAL A 271 -12.88 -3.02 4.97
CA VAL A 271 -12.54 -1.67 5.45
C VAL A 271 -11.93 -0.83 4.33
N TYR A 272 -10.85 -1.30 3.69
CA TYR A 272 -10.20 -0.52 2.63
C TYR A 272 -11.08 -0.37 1.38
N ASP A 273 -11.54 -1.49 0.78
CA ASP A 273 -12.29 -1.46 -0.47
C ASP A 273 -13.59 -0.62 -0.34
N PRO A 274 -14.37 -0.69 0.76
CA PRO A 274 -15.51 0.20 0.96
C PRO A 274 -15.14 1.68 1.17
N LEU A 275 -14.06 2.01 1.90
CA LEU A 275 -13.65 3.41 2.08
C LEU A 275 -13.12 4.02 0.78
N ALA A 276 -12.34 3.25 0.01
CA ALA A 276 -11.93 3.62 -1.35
C ALA A 276 -13.16 3.81 -2.25
N HIS A 277 -14.18 2.95 -2.14
CA HIS A 277 -15.44 3.13 -2.86
C HIS A 277 -16.18 4.41 -2.45
N TRP A 278 -16.24 4.75 -1.16
CA TRP A 278 -16.99 5.91 -0.69
C TRP A 278 -16.36 7.25 -1.09
N MET A 279 -15.02 7.31 -1.13
CA MET A 279 -14.27 8.52 -1.45
C MET A 279 -13.94 8.66 -2.95
N TRP A 280 -13.42 7.60 -3.58
CA TRP A 280 -12.77 7.67 -4.90
C TRP A 280 -13.50 6.93 -6.02
N SER A 281 -14.65 6.31 -5.74
CA SER A 281 -15.41 5.71 -6.85
C SER A 281 -16.16 6.76 -7.66
N PHE A 282 -15.99 6.67 -8.97
CA PHE A 282 -16.64 7.47 -10.01
C PHE A 282 -17.43 6.55 -10.95
N LYS A 283 -18.38 7.14 -11.67
CA LYS A 283 -19.12 6.52 -12.78
C LYS A 283 -19.28 7.54 -13.91
N LEU A 284 -19.54 7.07 -15.12
CA LEU A 284 -20.31 7.86 -16.08
C LEU A 284 -21.79 7.87 -15.65
N ASP A 285 -22.48 8.99 -15.82
CA ASP A 285 -23.94 9.07 -15.72
C ASP A 285 -24.63 9.07 -17.09
N ASP A 286 -25.96 9.18 -17.08
CA ASP A 286 -26.79 9.12 -18.30
C ASP A 286 -26.53 10.32 -19.25
N SER A 287 -25.90 11.38 -18.73
CA SER A 287 -25.42 12.56 -19.47
C SER A 287 -23.98 12.42 -19.99
N TRP A 288 -23.29 11.31 -19.70
CA TRP A 288 -21.88 11.04 -20.01
C TRP A 288 -20.86 11.84 -19.18
N GLU A 289 -21.29 12.43 -18.06
CA GLU A 289 -20.38 13.13 -17.15
C GLU A 289 -19.77 12.18 -16.12
N ILE A 290 -18.50 12.42 -15.78
CA ILE A 290 -17.79 11.67 -14.73
C ILE A 290 -18.24 12.21 -13.38
N THR A 291 -19.06 11.43 -12.68
CA THR A 291 -19.69 11.80 -11.41
C THR A 291 -19.27 10.84 -10.29
N ALA A 292 -19.19 11.36 -9.05
CA ALA A 292 -18.94 10.52 -7.89
C ALA A 292 -20.02 9.44 -7.74
N MET A 293 -19.58 8.20 -7.51
CA MET A 293 -20.42 7.04 -7.19
C MET A 293 -20.47 6.81 -5.68
N GLY A 294 -19.35 7.01 -4.98
CA GLY A 294 -19.24 6.97 -3.52
C GLY A 294 -19.99 8.08 -2.81
N TRP A 295 -20.41 7.86 -1.56
CA TRP A 295 -21.24 8.83 -0.84
C TRP A 295 -20.43 10.02 -0.29
N GLU A 296 -19.15 9.84 0.06
CA GLU A 296 -18.27 10.94 0.51
C GLU A 296 -17.87 11.82 -0.67
N GLY A 297 -17.52 11.21 -1.82
CA GLY A 297 -17.32 11.94 -3.07
C GLY A 297 -18.57 12.71 -3.51
N LYS A 298 -19.77 12.12 -3.40
CA LYS A 298 -21.06 12.81 -3.68
C LYS A 298 -21.39 13.93 -2.69
N MET A 299 -20.90 13.86 -1.46
CA MET A 299 -21.00 14.95 -0.48
C MET A 299 -20.02 16.09 -0.81
N GLY A 300 -19.01 15.86 -1.66
CA GLY A 300 -17.95 16.82 -1.92
C GLY A 300 -16.83 16.77 -0.89
N SER A 301 -16.60 15.62 -0.24
CA SER A 301 -15.38 15.42 0.57
C SER A 301 -14.14 15.39 -0.31
N LEU A 302 -13.06 16.01 0.19
CA LEU A 302 -11.77 16.12 -0.50
C LEU A 302 -10.72 15.26 0.18
N ASP A 303 -10.23 14.24 -0.51
CA ASP A 303 -9.07 13.45 -0.11
C ASP A 303 -8.22 13.14 -1.35
N PHE A 304 -7.23 14.00 -1.61
CA PHE A 304 -6.43 13.93 -2.85
C PHE A 304 -5.64 12.62 -3.00
N ALA A 305 -5.13 12.05 -1.89
CA ALA A 305 -4.21 10.91 -1.96
C ALA A 305 -4.31 9.89 -0.79
N GLY A 306 -5.27 10.02 0.14
CA GLY A 306 -5.57 8.95 1.12
C GLY A 306 -5.46 9.33 2.59
N GLY A 307 -5.67 10.59 2.96
CA GLY A 307 -5.81 10.99 4.36
C GLY A 307 -6.91 10.20 5.08
N THR A 308 -8.09 10.10 4.45
CA THR A 308 -9.23 9.32 4.94
C THR A 308 -9.04 7.83 4.61
N VAL A 309 -8.82 7.51 3.34
CA VAL A 309 -8.86 6.12 2.85
C VAL A 309 -7.69 5.27 3.35
N ILE A 310 -6.51 5.88 3.59
CA ILE A 310 -5.30 5.16 4.03
C ILE A 310 -4.93 5.51 5.47
N HIS A 311 -4.66 6.78 5.78
CA HIS A 311 -4.01 7.10 7.07
C HIS A 311 -4.97 7.03 8.26
N ILE A 312 -6.17 7.60 8.13
CA ILE A 312 -7.22 7.48 9.16
C ILE A 312 -7.68 6.02 9.26
N SER A 313 -7.91 5.34 8.13
CA SER A 313 -8.34 3.94 8.13
C SER A 313 -7.31 3.04 8.82
N SER A 314 -6.02 3.10 8.44
CA SER A 314 -4.96 2.28 9.03
C SER A 314 -4.68 2.66 10.48
N GLY A 315 -4.73 3.95 10.83
CA GLY A 315 -4.47 4.44 12.18
C GLY A 315 -5.56 4.05 13.19
N PHE A 316 -6.83 4.26 12.87
CA PHE A 316 -7.93 3.83 13.74
C PHE A 316 -8.11 2.30 13.74
N GLY A 317 -7.79 1.63 12.64
CA GLY A 317 -7.65 0.17 12.59
C GLY A 317 -6.52 -0.34 13.51
N ALA A 318 -5.37 0.33 13.52
CA ALA A 318 -4.25 -0.01 14.40
C ALA A 318 -4.61 0.17 15.88
N LEU A 319 -5.34 1.24 16.24
CA LEU A 319 -5.86 1.43 17.60
C LEU A 319 -6.83 0.31 18.00
N ALA A 320 -7.82 0.01 17.15
CA ALA A 320 -8.75 -1.10 17.37
C ALA A 320 -8.02 -2.44 17.55
N ALA A 321 -7.00 -2.68 16.73
CA ALA A 321 -6.22 -3.91 16.76
C ALA A 321 -5.32 -4.01 18.01
N ALA A 322 -4.63 -2.92 18.39
CA ALA A 322 -3.85 -2.83 19.62
C ALA A 322 -4.70 -3.09 20.88
N LEU A 323 -5.94 -2.60 20.91
CA LEU A 323 -6.89 -2.86 21.99
C LEU A 323 -7.40 -4.32 22.00
N MET A 324 -7.67 -4.92 20.83
CA MET A 324 -8.22 -6.28 20.72
C MET A 324 -7.21 -7.41 20.96
N VAL A 325 -5.96 -7.22 20.53
CA VAL A 325 -4.80 -8.10 20.78
C VAL A 325 -4.21 -7.84 22.18
N GLY A 326 -4.33 -6.61 22.67
CA GLY A 326 -3.87 -6.19 24.00
C GLY A 326 -2.41 -5.74 24.04
N LYS A 327 -2.00 -5.30 25.23
CA LYS A 327 -0.64 -4.82 25.56
C LYS A 327 0.39 -5.95 25.53
N ARG A 328 1.62 -5.70 25.09
CA ARG A 328 2.79 -6.59 25.28
C ARG A 328 3.08 -6.84 26.77
N TYR A 329 3.78 -7.94 27.07
CA TYR A 329 4.21 -8.28 28.43
C TYR A 329 5.08 -7.16 29.07
N ASN A 330 5.93 -6.52 28.27
CA ASN A 330 6.82 -5.41 28.65
C ASN A 330 6.19 -4.01 28.41
N HIS A 331 4.87 -3.90 28.32
CA HIS A 331 4.21 -2.62 28.06
C HIS A 331 4.39 -1.62 29.21
N GLY A 332 5.20 -0.59 28.96
CA GLY A 332 5.62 0.41 29.93
C GLY A 332 7.14 0.55 29.98
N ASP A 333 7.88 -0.50 29.58
CA ASP A 333 9.33 -0.46 29.47
C ASP A 333 9.79 0.34 28.23
N PRO A 334 10.91 1.07 28.30
CA PRO A 334 11.46 1.79 27.15
C PRO A 334 12.01 0.85 26.06
N VAL A 335 11.14 0.42 25.15
CA VAL A 335 11.55 -0.24 23.90
C VAL A 335 12.37 0.75 23.08
N LYS A 336 13.65 0.44 22.90
CA LYS A 336 14.57 1.23 22.07
C LYS A 336 14.51 0.71 20.63
N PRO A 337 14.50 1.60 19.61
CA PRO A 337 14.73 1.21 18.22
C PRO A 337 16.01 0.40 18.11
N HIS A 338 15.93 -0.86 17.65
CA HIS A 338 17.11 -1.72 17.60
C HIS A 338 18.13 -1.27 16.54
N ASN A 339 17.67 -0.59 15.48
CA ASN A 339 18.51 -0.19 14.35
C ASN A 339 18.09 1.17 13.77
N VAL A 340 18.58 2.25 14.39
CA VAL A 340 18.31 3.65 13.95
C VAL A 340 18.71 3.90 12.48
N PRO A 341 19.84 3.40 11.94
CA PRO A 341 20.12 3.48 10.51
C PRO A 341 19.02 2.86 9.63
N LEU A 342 18.42 1.73 10.04
CA LEU A 342 17.32 1.08 9.31
C LEU A 342 16.04 1.92 9.34
N VAL A 343 15.75 2.60 10.47
CA VAL A 343 14.67 3.60 10.58
C VAL A 343 14.89 4.73 9.56
N MET A 344 16.11 5.27 9.47
CA MET A 344 16.44 6.35 8.53
C MET A 344 16.33 5.90 7.07
N ILE A 345 16.72 4.66 6.74
CA ILE A 345 16.54 4.08 5.40
C ILE A 345 15.04 3.97 5.06
N GLY A 346 14.24 3.40 5.97
CA GLY A 346 12.79 3.26 5.80
C GLY A 346 12.09 4.61 5.60
N ALA A 347 12.39 5.59 6.46
CA ALA A 347 11.87 6.96 6.34
C ALA A 347 12.29 7.65 5.03
N THR A 348 13.51 7.40 4.54
CA THR A 348 13.98 7.95 3.25
C THR A 348 13.21 7.34 2.08
N LEU A 349 12.96 6.03 2.10
CA LEU A 349 12.16 5.35 1.07
C LEU A 349 10.68 5.75 1.12
N LEU A 350 10.13 5.97 2.32
CA LEU A 350 8.78 6.51 2.50
C LEU A 350 8.66 7.91 1.87
N TRP A 351 9.57 8.84 2.21
CA TRP A 351 9.55 10.21 1.66
C TRP A 351 9.78 10.21 0.14
N PHE A 352 10.74 9.43 -0.36
CA PHE A 352 11.00 9.28 -1.79
C PHE A 352 9.78 8.73 -2.55
N GLY A 353 9.15 7.69 -2.02
CA GLY A 353 7.95 7.11 -2.63
C GLY A 353 6.72 8.03 -2.54
N TRP A 354 6.63 8.87 -1.50
CA TRP A 354 5.51 9.79 -1.29
C TRP A 354 5.33 10.82 -2.41
N PHE A 355 6.39 11.12 -3.18
CA PHE A 355 6.26 11.93 -4.39
C PHE A 355 5.34 11.25 -5.43
N GLY A 356 5.43 9.92 -5.60
CA GLY A 356 4.49 9.17 -6.43
C GLY A 356 3.11 9.01 -5.78
N PHE A 357 3.05 8.91 -4.45
CA PHE A 357 1.79 8.81 -3.70
C PHE A 357 0.93 10.05 -3.86
N ASN A 358 1.48 11.22 -3.53
CA ASN A 358 0.76 12.48 -3.60
C ASN A 358 0.64 12.96 -5.04
N ALA A 359 1.73 13.23 -5.75
CA ALA A 359 1.67 13.82 -7.09
C ALA A 359 1.25 12.83 -8.21
N GLY A 360 1.27 11.52 -7.96
CA GLY A 360 0.64 10.54 -8.85
C GLY A 360 -0.88 10.52 -8.74
N SER A 361 -1.47 10.98 -7.63
CA SER A 361 -2.92 10.92 -7.45
C SER A 361 -3.69 11.92 -8.33
N GLU A 362 -3.01 12.87 -8.98
CA GLU A 362 -3.58 13.68 -10.07
C GLU A 362 -3.87 12.86 -11.34
N GLY A 363 -3.17 11.74 -11.57
CA GLY A 363 -3.28 10.95 -12.80
C GLY A 363 -2.60 11.56 -14.04
N ALA A 364 -2.13 12.82 -13.95
CA ALA A 364 -1.49 13.58 -15.02
C ALA A 364 -0.11 14.14 -14.64
N ALA A 365 0.67 14.55 -15.64
CA ALA A 365 2.04 15.07 -15.51
C ALA A 365 2.07 16.60 -15.70
N ASP A 366 1.42 17.34 -14.80
CA ASP A 366 1.01 18.72 -15.03
C ASP A 366 1.40 19.70 -13.88
N GLY A 367 0.75 20.87 -13.84
CA GLY A 367 0.94 21.88 -12.78
C GLY A 367 0.38 21.47 -11.42
N ILE A 368 -0.73 20.71 -11.36
CA ILE A 368 -1.32 20.28 -10.08
C ILE A 368 -0.46 19.16 -9.47
N ALA A 369 0.01 18.21 -10.28
CA ALA A 369 1.01 17.23 -9.87
C ALA A 369 2.30 17.92 -9.35
N ALA A 370 2.78 18.97 -10.01
CA ALA A 370 3.92 19.75 -9.54
C ALA A 370 3.67 20.45 -8.19
N ILE A 371 2.46 20.98 -7.95
CA ILE A 371 2.06 21.57 -6.66
C ILE A 371 2.00 20.49 -5.57
N ALA A 372 1.40 19.33 -5.86
CA ALA A 372 1.36 18.19 -4.94
C ALA A 372 2.77 17.73 -4.55
N ALA A 373 3.72 17.69 -5.50
CA ALA A 373 5.10 17.31 -5.23
C ALA A 373 5.82 18.29 -4.27
N ILE A 374 5.73 19.61 -4.49
CA ILE A 374 6.38 20.59 -3.60
C ILE A 374 5.68 20.66 -2.23
N ASN A 375 4.36 20.53 -2.18
CA ASN A 375 3.60 20.46 -0.93
C ASN A 375 4.01 19.25 -0.07
N THR A 376 4.23 18.10 -0.71
CA THR A 376 4.73 16.88 -0.07
C THR A 376 6.09 17.11 0.59
N HIS A 377 7.03 17.74 -0.12
CA HIS A 377 8.37 18.00 0.40
C HIS A 377 8.39 19.05 1.52
N LEU A 378 7.60 20.12 1.39
CA LEU A 378 7.54 21.21 2.39
C LEU A 378 6.88 20.76 3.70
N ALA A 379 5.78 20.01 3.64
CA ALA A 379 5.12 19.48 4.82
C ALA A 379 6.00 18.47 5.58
N ALA A 380 6.69 17.58 4.86
CA ALA A 380 7.65 16.65 5.43
C ALA A 380 8.81 17.36 6.14
N SER A 381 9.39 18.38 5.49
CA SER A 381 10.47 19.19 6.05
C SER A 381 10.03 19.98 7.29
N ALA A 382 8.83 20.57 7.25
CA ALA A 382 8.24 21.28 8.37
C ALA A 382 7.91 20.34 9.55
N GLY A 383 7.41 19.13 9.27
CA GLY A 383 7.14 18.11 10.28
C GLY A 383 8.40 17.59 10.96
N PHE A 384 9.45 17.28 10.17
CA PHE A 384 10.78 16.92 10.68
C PHE A 384 11.34 17.99 11.64
N LEU A 385 11.36 19.26 11.19
CA LEU A 385 11.86 20.38 11.99
C LEU A 385 11.01 20.66 13.23
N THR A 386 9.70 20.47 13.15
CA THR A 386 8.78 20.62 14.30
C THR A 386 9.05 19.57 15.36
N TRP A 387 9.16 18.29 14.97
CA TRP A 387 9.45 17.22 15.92
C TRP A 387 10.85 17.38 16.54
N VAL A 388 11.86 17.71 15.74
CA VAL A 388 13.21 18.10 16.21
C VAL A 388 13.15 19.25 17.24
N GLY A 389 12.30 20.26 16.99
CA GLY A 389 12.09 21.37 17.91
C GLY A 389 11.43 20.94 19.23
N LEU A 390 10.45 20.04 19.20
CA LEU A 390 9.75 19.51 20.37
C LEU A 390 10.65 18.60 21.23
N GLU A 391 11.42 17.69 20.59
CA GLU A 391 12.44 16.86 21.24
C GLU A 391 13.48 17.73 21.98
N PHE A 392 13.98 18.78 21.31
CA PHE A 392 14.92 19.70 21.94
C PHE A 392 14.28 20.57 23.02
N ALA A 393 13.01 20.96 22.84
CA ALA A 393 12.25 21.73 23.83
C ALA A 393 12.03 20.94 25.14
N MET A 394 11.68 19.65 25.05
CA MET A 394 11.38 18.81 26.22
C MET A 394 12.60 18.06 26.77
N TYR A 395 13.39 17.41 25.91
CA TYR A 395 14.44 16.47 26.34
C TYR A 395 15.87 16.97 26.16
N LYS A 396 16.06 18.16 25.56
CA LYS A 396 17.37 18.78 25.25
C LYS A 396 18.27 17.88 24.38
N LYS A 397 17.65 17.07 23.52
CA LYS A 397 18.32 16.13 22.62
C LYS A 397 17.73 16.25 21.21
N PHE A 398 18.43 15.64 20.26
CA PHE A 398 17.97 15.44 18.89
C PHE A 398 17.88 13.93 18.65
N ASP A 399 16.67 13.38 18.63
CA ASP A 399 16.46 11.97 18.32
C ASP A 399 16.16 11.78 16.82
N PRO A 400 16.95 10.98 16.08
CA PRO A 400 16.67 10.69 14.66
C PRO A 400 15.35 9.95 14.44
N CYS A 401 14.91 9.09 15.36
CA CYS A 401 13.68 8.30 15.17
C CYS A 401 12.43 9.18 15.30
N GLY A 402 12.40 10.06 16.31
CA GLY A 402 11.41 11.12 16.44
C GLY A 402 11.42 12.07 15.24
N ALA A 403 12.59 12.56 14.82
CA ALA A 403 12.71 13.43 13.66
C ALA A 403 12.16 12.78 12.37
N ALA A 404 12.47 11.51 12.12
CA ALA A 404 11.90 10.72 11.03
C ALA A 404 10.38 10.54 11.16
N SER A 405 9.88 10.26 12.37
CA SER A 405 8.44 10.16 12.67
C SER A 405 7.72 11.50 12.41
N GLY A 406 8.37 12.63 12.70
CA GLY A 406 7.88 13.97 12.36
C GLY A 406 7.79 14.22 10.86
N ALA A 407 8.75 13.74 10.07
CA ALA A 407 8.65 13.79 8.61
C ALA A 407 7.44 12.99 8.10
N VAL A 408 7.25 11.76 8.61
CA VAL A 408 6.10 10.92 8.24
C VAL A 408 4.77 11.54 8.69
N ALA A 409 4.67 12.11 9.89
CA ALA A 409 3.47 12.80 10.35
C ALA A 409 3.13 14.06 9.50
N GLY A 410 4.16 14.77 9.01
CA GLY A 410 3.97 15.87 8.05
C GLY A 410 3.51 15.40 6.67
N LEU A 411 4.07 14.29 6.17
CA LEU A 411 3.66 13.63 4.93
C LEU A 411 2.21 13.14 5.00
N VAL A 412 1.83 12.44 6.07
CA VAL A 412 0.45 12.02 6.36
C VAL A 412 -0.50 13.21 6.37
N SER A 413 -0.13 14.29 7.07
CA SER A 413 -1.01 15.44 7.23
C SER A 413 -1.29 16.10 5.88
N ILE A 414 -0.30 16.26 4.99
CA ILE A 414 -0.52 16.92 3.70
C ILE A 414 -1.20 16.02 2.66
N THR A 415 -1.14 14.69 2.79
CA THR A 415 -1.75 13.72 1.85
C THR A 415 -3.14 14.15 1.31
N PRO A 416 -4.19 14.39 2.14
CA PRO A 416 -5.53 14.72 1.64
C PRO A 416 -5.65 16.10 0.99
N GLY A 417 -4.68 17.00 1.19
CA GLY A 417 -4.71 18.39 0.71
C GLY A 417 -3.62 18.74 -0.31
N CYS A 418 -2.76 17.79 -0.67
CA CYS A 418 -1.50 18.10 -1.36
C CYS A 418 -1.70 18.74 -2.74
N GLY A 419 -2.70 18.32 -3.52
CA GLY A 419 -3.09 18.97 -4.78
C GLY A 419 -4.16 20.07 -4.67
N TYR A 420 -4.47 20.56 -3.45
CA TYR A 420 -5.55 21.54 -3.21
C TYR A 420 -5.11 22.83 -2.50
N VAL A 421 -3.89 22.90 -1.95
CA VAL A 421 -3.42 24.04 -1.12
C VAL A 421 -2.14 24.69 -1.68
N TYR A 422 -1.89 25.96 -1.32
CA TYR A 422 -0.64 26.63 -1.71
C TYR A 422 0.59 26.08 -0.96
N PRO A 423 1.81 26.21 -1.52
CA PRO A 423 3.08 25.85 -0.88
C PRO A 423 3.36 26.44 0.51
N TRP A 424 2.82 27.61 0.85
CA TRP A 424 2.97 28.16 2.20
C TRP A 424 2.06 27.45 3.23
N ALA A 425 0.92 26.92 2.80
CA ALA A 425 -0.04 26.25 3.67
C ALA A 425 0.45 24.83 4.03
N SER A 426 1.10 24.11 3.11
CA SER A 426 1.64 22.77 3.39
C SER A 426 2.67 22.74 4.54
N VAL A 427 3.39 23.84 4.78
CA VAL A 427 4.23 24.04 5.98
C VAL A 427 3.41 23.95 7.27
N ILE A 428 2.20 24.54 7.30
CA ILE A 428 1.28 24.48 8.45
C ILE A 428 0.79 23.05 8.67
N PHE A 429 0.45 22.32 7.60
CA PHE A 429 0.08 20.90 7.68
C PHE A 429 1.23 20.08 8.29
N GLY A 430 2.47 20.33 7.85
CA GLY A 430 3.66 19.70 8.44
C GLY A 430 3.82 19.96 9.94
N VAL A 431 3.72 21.23 10.37
CA VAL A 431 3.82 21.63 11.79
C VAL A 431 2.70 21.00 12.62
N VAL A 432 1.44 21.12 12.19
CA VAL A 432 0.28 20.63 12.95
C VAL A 432 0.25 19.10 12.98
N GLY A 433 0.56 18.44 11.87
CA GLY A 433 0.67 16.97 11.80
C GLY A 433 1.72 16.42 12.76
N ALA A 434 2.95 16.96 12.70
CA ALA A 434 4.02 16.52 13.59
C ALA A 434 3.76 16.85 15.07
N ALA A 435 3.24 18.03 15.39
CA ALA A 435 2.88 18.38 16.77
C ALA A 435 1.76 17.49 17.34
N THR A 436 0.77 17.13 16.50
CA THR A 436 -0.33 16.23 16.90
C THR A 436 0.16 14.80 17.08
N GLY A 437 0.97 14.29 16.14
CA GLY A 437 1.60 12.98 16.25
C GLY A 437 2.46 12.88 17.52
N PHE A 438 3.36 13.86 17.73
CA PHE A 438 4.20 13.95 18.93
C PHE A 438 3.35 13.91 20.22
N GLY A 439 2.29 14.72 20.29
CA GLY A 439 1.36 14.72 21.43
C GLY A 439 0.70 13.36 21.68
N ALA A 440 0.20 12.71 20.62
CA ALA A 440 -0.45 11.41 20.71
C ALA A 440 0.50 10.29 21.16
N VAL A 441 1.74 10.24 20.65
CA VAL A 441 2.79 9.29 21.11
C VAL A 441 3.01 9.45 22.62
N HIS A 442 3.16 10.68 23.10
CA HIS A 442 3.40 10.96 24.52
C HIS A 442 2.18 10.64 25.40
N MET A 443 0.97 10.77 24.88
CA MET A 443 -0.26 10.46 25.62
C MET A 443 -0.55 8.95 25.74
N LYS A 444 -0.02 8.07 24.86
CA LYS A 444 -0.41 6.65 24.83
C LYS A 444 -0.19 5.90 26.14
N ASN A 445 0.90 6.20 26.85
CA ASN A 445 1.21 5.59 28.15
C ASN A 445 0.26 6.05 29.26
N HIS A 446 -0.22 7.30 29.21
CA HIS A 446 -1.24 7.83 30.12
C HIS A 446 -2.64 7.26 29.81
N LEU A 447 -2.97 7.13 28.52
CA LEU A 447 -4.21 6.51 28.02
C LEU A 447 -4.19 4.97 28.08
N ARG A 448 -3.04 4.38 28.40
CA ARG A 448 -2.84 2.95 28.68
C ARG A 448 -3.23 2.03 27.51
N TYR A 449 -2.95 2.39 26.26
CA TYR A 449 -2.98 1.46 25.11
C TYR A 449 -1.57 1.19 24.56
N ASP A 450 -1.40 0.08 23.84
CA ASP A 450 -0.10 -0.37 23.31
C ASP A 450 -0.09 -0.37 21.78
N ASP A 451 -0.14 0.82 21.20
CA ASP A 451 0.21 1.03 19.80
C ASP A 451 1.73 0.94 19.68
N THR A 452 2.22 -0.17 19.12
CA THR A 452 3.62 -0.58 19.28
C THR A 452 4.59 0.36 18.56
N LEU A 453 4.28 0.75 17.33
CA LEU A 453 5.10 1.61 16.46
C LEU A 453 4.37 2.91 16.08
N ASP A 454 3.43 3.34 16.93
CA ASP A 454 2.73 4.63 16.86
C ASP A 454 1.88 4.86 15.59
N SER A 455 1.35 3.78 15.00
CA SER A 455 0.51 3.82 13.80
C SER A 455 -0.74 4.68 13.97
N PHE A 456 -1.39 4.66 15.13
CA PHE A 456 -2.54 5.52 15.43
C PHE A 456 -2.14 6.98 15.62
N ALA A 457 -1.01 7.26 16.28
CA ALA A 457 -0.52 8.61 16.48
C ALA A 457 -0.07 9.28 15.17
N ILE A 458 0.68 8.55 14.34
CA ILE A 458 1.27 9.07 13.10
C ILE A 458 0.28 9.06 11.94
N HIS A 459 -0.52 8.00 11.75
CA HIS A 459 -1.46 7.92 10.62
C HIS A 459 -2.88 8.37 11.01
N GLY A 460 -3.39 7.94 12.17
CA GLY A 460 -4.73 8.29 12.63
C GLY A 460 -4.86 9.77 13.01
N CYS A 461 -4.13 10.20 14.05
CA CYS A 461 -4.26 11.56 14.60
C CYS A 461 -3.76 12.66 13.65
N ALA A 462 -2.60 12.47 13.00
CA ALA A 462 -2.12 13.45 12.01
C ALA A 462 -2.94 13.41 10.70
N GLY A 463 -3.52 12.26 10.32
CA GLY A 463 -4.42 12.13 9.17
C GLY A 463 -5.72 12.91 9.37
N VAL A 464 -6.32 12.84 10.57
CA VAL A 464 -7.45 13.68 10.98
C VAL A 464 -7.10 15.16 10.85
N MET A 465 -5.98 15.59 11.43
CA MET A 465 -5.58 17.00 11.31
C MET A 465 -5.34 17.43 9.86
N GLY A 466 -4.76 16.56 9.03
CA GLY A 466 -4.64 16.76 7.60
C GLY A 466 -5.98 17.00 6.90
N GLY A 467 -6.93 16.09 7.09
CA GLY A 467 -8.27 16.21 6.50
C GLY A 467 -9.03 17.46 6.94
N LEU A 468 -8.92 17.84 8.22
CA LEU A 468 -9.53 19.08 8.75
C LEU A 468 -8.87 20.33 8.14
N LEU A 469 -7.54 20.33 8.00
CA LEU A 469 -6.81 21.43 7.38
C LEU A 469 -7.14 21.55 5.88
N THR A 470 -7.34 20.46 5.14
CA THR A 470 -7.87 20.51 3.76
C THR A 470 -9.19 21.27 3.72
N GLY A 471 -10.11 21.02 4.65
CA GLY A 471 -11.42 21.67 4.73
C GLY A 471 -11.36 23.18 5.02
N LEU A 472 -10.23 23.67 5.52
CA LEU A 472 -9.98 25.09 5.76
C LEU A 472 -9.21 25.73 4.59
N PHE A 473 -8.13 25.08 4.12
CA PHE A 473 -7.10 25.67 3.25
C PHE A 473 -7.20 25.32 1.77
N ALA A 474 -8.07 24.39 1.35
CA ALA A 474 -8.26 24.05 -0.07
C ALA A 474 -8.75 25.27 -0.88
N THR A 475 -8.31 25.43 -2.13
CA THR A 475 -8.70 26.58 -2.97
C THR A 475 -8.80 26.24 -4.46
N SER A 476 -9.81 26.83 -5.10
CA SER A 476 -10.04 26.74 -6.55
C SER A 476 -8.92 27.38 -7.38
N GLU A 477 -8.10 28.27 -6.79
CA GLU A 477 -6.93 28.87 -7.45
C GLU A 477 -5.76 27.89 -7.63
N VAL A 478 -5.70 26.83 -6.81
CA VAL A 478 -4.68 25.78 -6.90
C VAL A 478 -5.18 24.62 -7.76
N ASN A 479 -6.47 24.28 -7.63
CA ASN A 479 -7.10 23.21 -8.39
C ASN A 479 -8.52 23.63 -8.79
N PRO A 480 -8.80 23.89 -10.08
CA PRO A 480 -10.09 24.42 -10.52
C PRO A 480 -11.25 23.41 -10.39
N ASN A 481 -10.97 22.15 -10.06
CA ASN A 481 -11.97 21.09 -9.92
C ASN A 481 -12.70 21.12 -8.56
N ILE A 482 -12.44 22.11 -7.71
CA ILE A 482 -13.06 22.27 -6.37
C ILE A 482 -13.58 23.69 -6.15
N GLU A 483 -14.64 23.83 -5.33
CA GLU A 483 -15.17 25.14 -4.90
C GLU A 483 -14.29 25.85 -3.85
N GLY A 484 -13.26 25.16 -3.32
CA GLY A 484 -12.40 25.63 -2.23
C GLY A 484 -12.90 25.25 -0.84
N GLY A 485 -12.20 25.71 0.19
CA GLY A 485 -12.43 25.44 1.60
C GLY A 485 -12.94 26.66 2.39
N ALA A 486 -13.09 26.50 3.70
CA ALA A 486 -13.75 27.48 4.56
C ALA A 486 -13.07 28.87 4.59
N PHE A 487 -11.74 28.96 4.43
CA PHE A 487 -11.05 30.26 4.34
C PHE A 487 -11.19 30.96 2.99
N TYR A 488 -11.74 30.28 1.98
CA TYR A 488 -12.01 30.82 0.63
C TYR A 488 -13.52 31.01 0.38
N GLY A 489 -14.33 30.99 1.45
CA GLY A 489 -15.77 31.25 1.43
C GLY A 489 -16.64 29.98 1.48
N ASN A 490 -16.10 28.81 1.14
CA ASN A 490 -16.85 27.56 1.16
C ASN A 490 -16.89 26.94 2.57
N GLY A 491 -17.70 27.53 3.46
CA GLY A 491 -17.79 27.11 4.86
C GLY A 491 -18.29 25.68 5.08
N ILE A 492 -19.07 25.11 4.15
CA ILE A 492 -19.58 23.74 4.29
C ILE A 492 -18.49 22.68 4.05
N GLN A 493 -17.42 23.01 3.31
CA GLN A 493 -16.32 22.07 3.06
C GLN A 493 -15.68 21.53 4.34
N PHE A 494 -15.50 22.36 5.37
CA PHE A 494 -14.99 21.92 6.67
C PHE A 494 -15.92 20.88 7.33
N VAL A 495 -17.24 21.02 7.14
CA VAL A 495 -18.23 20.05 7.64
C VAL A 495 -18.15 18.74 6.85
N HIS A 496 -17.99 18.79 5.52
CA HIS A 496 -17.78 17.59 4.69
C HIS A 496 -16.53 16.82 5.10
N GLN A 497 -15.43 17.53 5.38
CA GLN A 497 -14.21 16.91 5.91
C GLN A 497 -14.42 16.29 7.28
N LEU A 498 -15.06 17.00 8.21
CA LEU A 498 -15.32 16.50 9.56
C LEU A 498 -16.19 15.24 9.55
N VAL A 499 -17.26 15.23 8.75
CA VAL A 499 -18.16 14.07 8.61
C VAL A 499 -17.43 12.88 8.00
N SER A 500 -16.70 13.06 6.89
CA SER A 500 -15.88 12.03 6.25
C SER A 500 -14.95 11.33 7.27
N GLN A 501 -14.12 12.12 7.95
CA GLN A 501 -13.13 11.58 8.89
C GLN A 501 -13.77 10.87 10.08
N CYS A 502 -14.83 11.44 10.66
CA CYS A 502 -15.54 10.82 11.77
C CYS A 502 -16.18 9.48 11.35
N VAL A 503 -16.76 9.40 10.15
CA VAL A 503 -17.34 8.14 9.65
C VAL A 503 -16.26 7.12 9.31
N ALA A 504 -15.19 7.50 8.61
CA ALA A 504 -14.09 6.59 8.27
C ALA A 504 -13.33 6.06 9.50
N ALA A 505 -13.06 6.94 10.48
CA ALA A 505 -12.45 6.56 11.75
C ALA A 505 -13.33 5.57 12.53
N ALA A 506 -14.63 5.88 12.67
CA ALA A 506 -15.57 5.01 13.38
C ALA A 506 -15.80 3.68 12.63
N TYR A 507 -15.94 3.71 11.31
CA TYR A 507 -16.13 2.52 10.48
C TYR A 507 -14.92 1.59 10.54
N SER A 508 -13.71 2.12 10.31
CA SER A 508 -12.48 1.32 10.45
C SER A 508 -12.33 0.74 11.84
N PHE A 509 -12.51 1.55 12.90
CA PHE A 509 -12.39 1.07 14.28
C PHE A 509 -13.40 -0.05 14.59
N VAL A 510 -14.68 0.13 14.28
CA VAL A 510 -15.75 -0.83 14.59
C VAL A 510 -15.61 -2.11 13.76
N VAL A 511 -15.40 -2.02 12.45
CA VAL A 511 -15.26 -3.20 11.59
C VAL A 511 -13.97 -3.96 11.91
N THR A 512 -12.89 -3.27 12.26
CA THR A 512 -11.65 -3.92 12.74
C THR A 512 -11.89 -4.71 14.04
N ILE A 513 -12.65 -4.16 15.00
CA ILE A 513 -13.06 -4.90 16.20
C ILE A 513 -13.89 -6.13 15.82
N ILE A 514 -14.84 -6.03 14.89
CA ILE A 514 -15.69 -7.16 14.47
C ILE A 514 -14.85 -8.28 13.85
N ILE A 515 -13.97 -7.97 12.90
CA ILE A 515 -13.09 -8.96 12.24
C ILE A 515 -12.19 -9.63 13.29
N LEU A 516 -11.52 -8.84 14.13
CA LEU A 516 -10.63 -9.38 15.16
C LEU A 516 -11.37 -10.16 16.24
N PHE A 517 -12.63 -9.83 16.56
CA PHE A 517 -13.46 -10.62 17.47
C PHE A 517 -13.77 -12.00 16.89
N VAL A 518 -14.14 -12.08 15.61
CA VAL A 518 -14.37 -13.36 14.93
C VAL A 518 -13.08 -14.20 14.86
N LEU A 519 -11.94 -13.59 14.53
CA LEU A 519 -10.64 -14.28 14.53
C LEU A 519 -10.20 -14.72 15.94
N LYS A 520 -10.50 -13.94 16.98
CA LYS A 520 -10.26 -14.29 18.40
C LYS A 520 -11.04 -15.53 18.83
N LEU A 521 -12.28 -15.70 18.36
CA LEU A 521 -13.14 -16.86 18.67
C LEU A 521 -12.81 -18.11 17.85
N THR A 522 -12.09 -18.00 16.73
CA THR A 522 -11.89 -19.09 15.76
C THR A 522 -10.46 -19.65 15.74
N ILE A 523 -9.44 -18.79 15.75
CA ILE A 523 -8.01 -19.17 15.66
C ILE A 523 -7.13 -18.53 16.75
N GLY A 524 -7.65 -17.51 17.43
CA GLY A 524 -6.94 -16.71 18.43
C GLY A 524 -6.05 -15.64 17.77
N LEU A 525 -5.98 -14.46 18.40
CA LEU A 525 -5.23 -13.33 17.87
C LEU A 525 -3.76 -13.32 18.28
N ARG A 526 -3.48 -13.62 19.56
CA ARG A 526 -2.19 -13.42 20.19
C ARG A 526 -1.36 -14.69 20.23
N VAL A 527 -0.03 -14.55 20.16
CA VAL A 527 0.91 -15.63 20.48
C VAL A 527 0.83 -16.02 21.95
N ASP A 528 1.40 -17.18 22.28
CA ASP A 528 1.56 -17.66 23.64
C ASP A 528 2.71 -16.88 24.33
N GLU A 529 2.65 -16.67 25.65
CA GLU A 529 3.59 -15.78 26.38
C GLU A 529 5.07 -16.16 26.18
N GLU A 530 5.39 -17.46 26.14
CA GLU A 530 6.73 -17.97 25.83
C GLU A 530 7.25 -17.49 24.45
N LYS A 531 6.38 -17.42 23.43
CA LYS A 531 6.73 -16.96 22.08
C LYS A 531 6.82 -15.43 21.98
N GLU A 532 6.20 -14.71 22.93
CA GLU A 532 6.33 -13.26 23.06
C GLU A 532 7.63 -12.87 23.76
N VAL A 533 8.09 -13.68 24.73
CA VAL A 533 9.33 -13.46 25.49
C VAL A 533 10.58 -13.97 24.76
N ASN A 534 10.50 -15.12 24.07
CA ASN A 534 11.64 -15.72 23.35
C ASN A 534 11.90 -15.12 21.95
N GLY A 535 11.14 -14.09 21.55
CA GLY A 535 11.18 -13.51 20.22
C GLY A 535 10.24 -14.19 19.22
N ILE A 536 9.46 -13.37 18.53
CA ILE A 536 8.51 -13.82 17.50
C ILE A 536 9.23 -14.26 16.21
N ASP A 537 10.44 -13.75 15.97
CA ASP A 537 11.30 -14.15 14.84
C ASP A 537 11.71 -15.63 14.93
N VAL A 538 12.24 -16.06 16.09
CA VAL A 538 12.59 -17.47 16.34
C VAL A 538 11.35 -18.36 16.24
N SER A 539 10.21 -17.86 16.71
CA SER A 539 8.94 -18.60 16.80
C SER A 539 8.25 -18.86 15.45
N TYR A 540 8.41 -17.98 14.45
CA TYR A 540 7.73 -18.12 13.14
C TYR A 540 8.65 -18.13 11.92
N HIS A 541 9.83 -17.52 12.01
CA HIS A 541 10.71 -17.27 10.85
C HIS A 541 12.02 -18.09 10.92
N GLY A 542 12.21 -18.90 11.97
CA GLY A 542 13.21 -19.98 12.03
C GLY A 542 14.61 -19.54 12.48
N GLY A 543 14.78 -18.30 12.93
CA GLY A 543 16.04 -17.75 13.41
C GLY A 543 15.87 -16.32 13.92
N LEU A 544 16.96 -15.70 14.38
CA LEU A 544 17.02 -14.26 14.67
C LEU A 544 17.25 -13.47 13.36
N ALA A 545 16.89 -12.19 13.36
CA ALA A 545 17.18 -11.27 12.26
C ALA A 545 18.70 -11.12 11.98
N TYR A 546 19.53 -11.32 13.01
CA TYR A 546 20.99 -11.22 12.94
C TYR A 546 21.64 -12.47 13.56
N ASP A 547 22.52 -13.12 12.80
CA ASP A 547 23.33 -14.24 13.29
C ASP A 547 24.71 -13.76 13.74
N TYR A 548 24.88 -13.60 15.05
CA TYR A 548 26.15 -13.22 15.66
C TYR A 548 27.14 -14.39 15.83
N SER A 549 26.73 -15.64 15.56
CA SER A 549 27.61 -16.81 15.75
C SER A 549 28.85 -16.77 14.84
N ALA A 550 28.78 -16.05 13.71
CA ALA A 550 29.90 -15.83 12.81
C ALA A 550 30.98 -14.87 13.35
N GLN A 551 30.76 -14.17 14.48
CA GLN A 551 31.76 -13.27 15.08
C GLN A 551 32.50 -13.87 16.29
N ASP A 552 31.95 -14.91 16.94
CA ASP A 552 32.58 -15.50 18.13
C ASP A 552 33.63 -16.56 17.76
N HIS A 553 34.82 -16.10 17.38
CA HIS A 553 35.98 -16.95 17.11
C HIS A 553 36.60 -17.60 18.38
N SER A 554 35.95 -17.55 19.54
CA SER A 554 36.48 -18.11 20.80
C SER A 554 35.45 -18.71 21.78
N GLY A 555 34.21 -18.97 21.35
CA GLY A 555 33.16 -19.59 22.16
C GLY A 555 33.06 -21.12 22.00
N PRO A 556 32.70 -21.88 23.06
CA PRO A 556 32.37 -23.31 22.93
C PRO A 556 31.06 -23.48 22.15
N THR A 557 31.03 -24.42 21.21
CA THR A 557 29.94 -24.57 20.25
C THR A 557 28.60 -25.01 20.88
N VAL A 558 27.74 -24.03 21.15
CA VAL A 558 26.32 -24.26 21.37
C VAL A 558 25.73 -24.84 20.08
N LYS A 559 25.31 -26.11 20.12
CA LYS A 559 24.56 -26.70 19.00
C LYS A 559 23.22 -25.96 18.88
N ALA A 560 22.92 -25.45 17.69
CA ALA A 560 21.57 -24.97 17.37
C ALA A 560 20.55 -26.05 17.74
N ALA A 561 19.50 -25.66 18.46
CA ALA A 561 18.37 -26.54 18.71
C ALA A 561 17.72 -26.90 17.36
N ASN A 562 17.29 -28.15 17.19
CA ASN A 562 16.49 -28.51 16.03
C ASN A 562 15.22 -27.63 16.04
N PRO A 563 14.82 -27.05 14.90
CA PRO A 563 13.57 -26.28 14.84
C PRO A 563 12.40 -27.17 15.27
N PRO A 564 11.42 -26.65 16.02
CA PRO A 564 10.22 -27.40 16.35
C PRO A 564 9.52 -27.83 15.05
N PRO A 565 8.89 -29.03 15.01
CA PRO A 565 8.13 -29.44 13.84
C PRO A 565 7.03 -28.40 13.59
N SER A 566 6.97 -27.85 12.38
CA SER A 566 6.02 -26.80 12.05
C SER A 566 4.58 -27.29 12.25
N ASP A 567 3.66 -26.39 12.62
CA ASP A 567 2.23 -26.72 12.78
C ASP A 567 1.65 -27.39 11.52
N PHE A 568 2.21 -27.08 10.34
CA PHE A 568 1.87 -27.70 9.06
C PHE A 568 2.27 -29.18 8.96
N ALA A 569 3.40 -29.58 9.57
CA ALA A 569 3.82 -30.99 9.65
C ALA A 569 3.00 -31.76 10.72
N ALA A 570 2.63 -31.09 11.82
CA ALA A 570 1.76 -31.67 12.85
C ALA A 570 0.37 -32.05 12.30
N MET A 571 -0.20 -31.24 11.39
CA MET A 571 -1.47 -31.55 10.70
C MET A 571 -1.41 -32.79 9.78
N MET A 572 -0.22 -33.17 9.30
CA MET A 572 -0.04 -34.22 8.29
C MET A 572 0.27 -35.61 8.88
N THR A 573 0.38 -35.74 10.21
CA THR A 573 0.83 -36.98 10.88
C THR A 573 -0.34 -37.67 11.60
N PRO A 574 -0.71 -38.92 11.23
CA PRO A 574 -1.72 -39.68 11.97
C PRO A 574 -1.30 -39.95 13.42
N SER A 575 -2.18 -39.66 14.38
CA SER A 575 -1.92 -39.87 15.80
C SER A 575 -1.85 -41.35 16.15
N ILE A 576 -0.65 -41.87 16.37
CA ILE A 576 -0.45 -43.17 17.03
C ILE A 576 -0.78 -43.01 18.51
N THR A 577 -1.78 -43.76 18.99
CA THR A 577 -2.22 -43.74 20.39
C THR A 577 -1.14 -44.34 21.31
N GLN A 578 -0.63 -43.54 22.25
CA GLN A 578 0.15 -44.06 23.37
C GLN A 578 -0.78 -44.74 24.38
N GLU A 579 -0.75 -46.07 24.42
CA GLU A 579 -1.40 -46.88 25.47
C GLU A 579 -0.42 -47.93 26.01
N ALA A 580 0.50 -47.50 26.89
CA ALA A 580 1.31 -48.39 27.75
C ALA A 580 2.06 -47.58 28.82
N ALA A 581 1.41 -47.25 29.95
CA ALA A 581 2.11 -46.73 31.12
C ALA A 581 2.50 -47.88 32.06
N GLN A 582 3.79 -48.21 32.19
CA GLN A 582 4.26 -49.19 33.18
C GLN A 582 5.63 -48.84 33.79
N LYS A 583 5.54 -48.34 35.03
CA LYS A 583 6.43 -48.48 36.22
C LYS A 583 7.96 -48.68 36.03
N GLU A 584 8.71 -47.87 36.77
CA GLU A 584 10.12 -48.09 37.14
C GLU A 584 10.35 -49.41 37.90
N PRO A 585 11.62 -49.85 38.07
CA PRO A 585 12.33 -49.48 39.31
C PRO A 585 13.84 -49.19 39.21
N ILE A 586 14.26 -48.09 39.86
CA ILE A 586 15.33 -47.97 40.88
C ILE A 586 16.59 -48.88 40.79
N MET A 587 17.76 -48.24 40.59
CA MET A 587 19.17 -48.69 40.87
C MET A 587 19.68 -49.95 40.10
N SER A 588 20.96 -50.15 39.80
CA SER A 588 22.24 -49.63 40.38
C SER A 588 23.42 -49.75 39.38
N VAL A 589 24.57 -49.15 39.76
CA VAL A 589 25.92 -49.21 39.13
C VAL A 589 26.10 -48.32 37.91
#